data_AF-A0A2N2NMW0-F1
#
_entry.id   AF-A0A2N2NMW0-F1
#
_cell.length_a   1.000
_cell.length_b   1.000
_cell.length_c   1.000
_cell.angle_alpha   90.00
_cell.angle_beta   90.00
_cell.angle_gamma   90.00
#
_symmetry.space_group_name_H-M   'P 1'
#
loop_
_entity.id
_entity.type
_entity.pdbx_description
1 polymer ?
#
loop_
_entity_poly.entity_id
_entity_poly.type
_entity_poly.pdbx_seq_one_letter_code
_entity_poly.pdbx_strand_id
1 'polypeptide(L)'
;MKVVLLTINESIRNLLNPDSIINNFPQVDSFYFSIPTNSSIPDQNHLIKQGLLFFQSQFTIDIGSYISVENKRAIRKNLIFFKEFSWEIFFHFNKWIKVCDGIFDEDLDWFISGFTGKIIDFYSNVESSVFMIAFSGNSLSKIPLEHLKSNINNNIPPFYTFLEPDLIMPDLEPENVNVDEKQRIDLMLKLTDFQDLSTVEKFKNFSDILNFWVDLFKEKTVIPIEVRIDSSDRSIYQLIDIPYFDERFGVWCTLLSDKKYLDIPMTKILEITNNKIFNNLLMNYQKMMSLTLPN
;
A
#
# COMPACT_ATOMS: atom_id res chain seq x y z
N MET A 1 20.85 16.66 -16.34
CA MET A 1 20.44 15.32 -15.86
C MET A 1 21.60 14.76 -15.05
N LYS A 2 21.36 14.51 -13.77
CA LYS A 2 22.33 13.87 -12.88
C LYS A 2 22.14 12.36 -12.95
N VAL A 3 23.14 11.60 -12.53
CA VAL A 3 23.04 10.17 -12.29
C VAL A 3 23.66 9.84 -10.93
N VAL A 4 23.16 8.79 -10.28
CA VAL A 4 23.89 8.11 -9.21
C VAL A 4 24.63 6.95 -9.87
N LEU A 5 25.95 6.96 -9.82
CA LEU A 5 26.83 6.02 -10.52
C LEU A 5 27.59 5.16 -9.51
N LEU A 6 27.49 3.85 -9.65
CA LEU A 6 28.35 2.87 -8.99
C LEU A 6 29.39 2.39 -9.99
N THR A 7 30.66 2.44 -9.63
CA THR A 7 31.76 1.82 -10.41
C THR A 7 32.44 0.77 -9.56
N ILE A 8 32.47 -0.47 -10.04
CA ILE A 8 33.09 -1.60 -9.34
C ILE A 8 34.36 -2.06 -10.06
N ASN A 9 35.25 -2.67 -9.29
CA ASN A 9 36.44 -3.36 -9.79
C ASN A 9 36.42 -4.81 -9.29
N GLU A 10 37.40 -5.61 -9.71
CA GLU A 10 37.50 -7.02 -9.27
C GLU A 10 37.51 -7.18 -7.74
N SER A 11 38.15 -6.26 -7.01
CA SER A 11 38.27 -6.36 -5.55
C SER A 11 36.93 -6.24 -4.82
N ILE A 12 36.03 -5.39 -5.32
CA ILE A 12 34.72 -5.14 -4.71
C ILE A 12 33.67 -6.13 -5.22
N ARG A 13 33.85 -6.64 -6.44
CA ARG A 13 32.92 -7.63 -7.01
C ARG A 13 32.81 -8.88 -6.12
N ASN A 14 33.89 -9.26 -5.45
CA ASN A 14 33.91 -10.38 -4.50
C ASN A 14 33.19 -10.09 -3.16
N LEU A 15 32.76 -8.84 -2.94
CA LEU A 15 32.08 -8.38 -1.72
C LEU A 15 30.58 -8.12 -1.96
N LEU A 16 30.08 -8.45 -3.15
CA LEU A 16 28.65 -8.43 -3.45
C LEU A 16 27.91 -9.40 -2.53
N ASN A 17 26.74 -8.97 -2.08
CA ASN A 17 25.81 -9.88 -1.42
C ASN A 17 25.44 -11.02 -2.39
N PRO A 18 25.25 -12.27 -1.92
CA PRO A 18 24.91 -13.40 -2.79
C PRO A 18 23.64 -13.16 -3.62
N ASP A 19 22.67 -12.45 -3.05
CA ASP A 19 21.38 -12.08 -3.64
C ASP A 19 21.39 -10.72 -4.34
N SER A 20 22.56 -10.07 -4.49
CA SER A 20 22.65 -8.79 -5.17
C SER A 20 22.18 -8.88 -6.63
N ILE A 21 21.37 -7.89 -7.05
CA ILE A 21 20.92 -7.78 -8.45
C ILE A 21 22.09 -7.61 -9.43
N ILE A 22 23.22 -7.08 -8.96
CA ILE A 22 24.42 -6.84 -9.76
C ILE A 22 25.02 -8.17 -10.25
N ASN A 23 24.82 -9.26 -9.51
CA ASN A 23 25.28 -10.59 -9.92
C ASN A 23 24.64 -11.07 -11.24
N ASN A 24 23.50 -10.50 -11.65
CA ASN A 24 22.87 -10.78 -12.94
C ASN A 24 23.62 -10.13 -14.13
N PHE A 25 24.62 -9.29 -13.87
CA PHE A 25 25.40 -8.56 -14.86
C PHE A 25 26.91 -8.70 -14.61
N PRO A 26 27.46 -9.93 -14.65
CA PRO A 26 28.86 -10.21 -14.29
C PRO A 26 29.88 -9.48 -15.18
N GLN A 27 29.50 -9.14 -16.41
CA GLN A 27 30.32 -8.46 -17.41
C GLN A 27 30.29 -6.93 -17.33
N VAL A 28 29.50 -6.35 -16.42
CA VAL A 28 29.31 -4.89 -16.32
C VAL A 28 29.96 -4.38 -15.04
N ASP A 29 30.87 -3.42 -15.18
CA ASP A 29 31.59 -2.80 -14.06
C ASP A 29 31.02 -1.46 -13.61
N SER A 30 29.95 -0.98 -14.24
CA SER A 30 29.37 0.34 -13.94
C SER A 30 27.86 0.34 -14.07
N PHE A 31 27.19 0.82 -13.03
CA PHE A 31 25.74 0.81 -12.89
C PHE A 31 25.25 2.19 -12.52
N TYR A 32 24.09 2.61 -13.02
CA TYR A 32 23.57 3.91 -12.66
C TYR A 32 22.04 3.99 -12.60
N PHE A 33 21.56 4.95 -11.81
CA PHE A 33 20.20 5.47 -11.90
C PHE A 33 20.19 6.85 -12.53
N SER A 34 19.28 7.07 -13.47
CA SER A 34 19.02 8.40 -14.02
C SER A 34 18.18 9.23 -13.06
N ILE A 35 18.59 10.46 -12.78
CA ILE A 35 17.77 11.43 -12.03
C ILE A 35 16.97 12.28 -13.02
N PRO A 36 15.62 12.23 -13.02
CA PRO A 36 14.80 13.02 -13.93
C PRO A 36 15.04 14.52 -13.73
N THR A 37 15.18 15.26 -14.84
CA THR A 37 15.48 16.71 -14.79
C THR A 37 14.25 17.58 -14.56
N ASN A 38 13.08 17.04 -14.84
CA ASN A 38 11.78 17.68 -14.66
C ASN A 38 11.29 17.62 -13.21
N SER A 39 11.85 16.75 -12.36
CA SER A 39 11.51 16.68 -10.94
C SER A 39 12.03 17.89 -10.16
N SER A 40 11.38 18.19 -9.03
CA SER A 40 11.79 19.24 -8.11
C SER A 40 13.20 18.98 -7.53
N ILE A 41 13.86 20.02 -7.00
CA ILE A 41 15.16 19.84 -6.32
C ILE A 41 15.05 18.88 -5.12
N PRO A 42 14.03 19.00 -4.23
CA PRO A 42 13.80 18.02 -3.17
C PRO A 42 13.70 16.58 -3.66
N ASP A 43 12.94 16.33 -4.72
CA ASP A 43 12.72 14.98 -5.26
C ASP A 43 14.00 14.43 -5.91
N GLN A 44 14.74 15.27 -6.64
CA GLN A 44 16.06 14.89 -7.15
C GLN A 44 17.02 14.49 -6.03
N ASN A 45 17.04 15.24 -4.92
CA ASN A 45 17.89 14.94 -3.77
C ASN A 45 17.44 13.64 -3.06
N HIS A 46 16.13 13.42 -2.98
CA HIS A 46 15.56 12.18 -2.43
C HIS A 46 15.97 10.96 -3.26
N LEU A 47 15.79 11.01 -4.58
CA LEU A 47 16.22 9.93 -5.48
C LEU A 47 17.73 9.70 -5.41
N ILE A 48 18.54 10.76 -5.33
CA ILE A 48 19.99 10.60 -5.11
C ILE A 48 20.25 9.79 -3.84
N LYS A 49 19.63 10.15 -2.71
CA LYS A 49 19.77 9.41 -1.44
C LYS A 49 19.34 7.95 -1.59
N GLN A 50 18.21 7.67 -2.23
CA GLN A 50 17.71 6.31 -2.42
C GLN A 50 18.65 5.47 -3.30
N GLY A 51 19.19 6.05 -4.38
CA GLY A 51 20.17 5.39 -5.23
C GLY A 51 21.47 5.05 -4.50
N LEU A 52 21.96 5.96 -3.66
CA LEU A 52 23.13 5.73 -2.81
C LEU A 52 22.89 4.55 -1.84
N LEU A 53 21.75 4.57 -1.13
CA LEU A 53 21.37 3.52 -0.18
C LEU A 53 21.20 2.16 -0.86
N PHE A 54 20.58 2.14 -2.04
CA PHE A 54 20.41 0.91 -2.82
C PHE A 54 21.73 0.32 -3.24
N PHE A 55 22.65 1.12 -3.81
CA PHE A 55 23.96 0.58 -4.17
C PHE A 55 24.72 0.09 -2.95
N GLN A 56 24.68 0.82 -1.84
CA GLN A 56 25.28 0.39 -0.59
C GLN A 56 24.71 -0.96 -0.09
N SER A 57 23.40 -1.20 -0.24
CA SER A 57 22.77 -2.46 0.18
C SER A 57 23.13 -3.67 -0.68
N GLN A 58 23.80 -3.46 -1.82
CA GLN A 58 24.26 -4.56 -2.69
C GLN A 58 25.53 -5.26 -2.19
N PHE A 59 26.20 -4.70 -1.17
CA PHE A 59 27.50 -5.17 -0.69
C PHE A 59 27.47 -5.48 0.81
N THR A 60 28.38 -6.33 1.27
CA THR A 60 28.56 -6.64 2.69
C THR A 60 29.38 -5.59 3.44
N ILE A 61 29.99 -4.63 2.73
CA ILE A 61 30.87 -3.59 3.28
C ILE A 61 30.42 -2.20 2.84
N ASP A 62 30.90 -1.17 3.53
CA ASP A 62 30.74 0.22 3.08
C ASP A 62 31.49 0.45 1.75
N ILE A 63 30.77 0.93 0.75
CA ILE A 63 31.26 1.21 -0.60
C ILE A 63 31.08 2.68 -0.99
N GLY A 64 30.86 3.58 -0.04
CA GLY A 64 30.58 5.00 -0.33
C GLY A 64 31.59 5.68 -1.27
N SER A 65 32.86 5.27 -1.26
CA SER A 65 33.90 5.80 -2.16
C SER A 65 33.77 5.35 -3.63
N TYR A 66 32.93 4.36 -3.90
CA TYR A 66 32.69 3.79 -5.23
C TYR A 66 31.37 4.25 -5.86
N ILE A 67 30.59 5.03 -5.10
CA ILE A 67 29.36 5.63 -5.57
C ILE A 67 29.59 7.13 -5.73
N SER A 68 29.29 7.68 -6.90
CA SER A 68 29.38 9.12 -7.16
C SER A 68 28.09 9.67 -7.76
N VAL A 69 27.90 10.98 -7.64
CA VAL A 69 26.80 11.70 -8.29
C VAL A 69 27.38 12.52 -9.42
N GLU A 70 27.11 12.10 -10.65
CA GLU A 70 27.74 12.68 -11.84
C GLU A 70 26.73 13.41 -12.71
N ASN A 71 27.24 14.34 -13.52
CA ASN A 71 26.45 14.90 -14.63
C ASN A 71 26.45 13.92 -15.81
N LYS A 72 25.27 13.56 -16.35
CA LYS A 72 25.15 12.67 -17.52
C LYS A 72 26.02 13.11 -18.71
N ARG A 73 26.17 14.42 -18.90
CA ARG A 73 27.01 14.99 -19.98
C ARG A 73 28.49 14.62 -19.84
N ALA A 74 29.01 14.55 -18.61
CA ALA A 74 30.41 14.23 -18.34
C ALA A 74 30.75 12.77 -18.68
N ILE A 75 29.80 11.86 -18.45
CA ILE A 75 30.00 10.41 -18.65
C ILE A 75 29.35 9.88 -19.94
N ARG A 76 28.81 10.74 -20.80
CA ARG A 76 27.97 10.36 -21.95
C ARG A 76 28.61 9.32 -22.87
N LYS A 77 29.93 9.43 -23.09
CA LYS A 77 30.69 8.49 -23.94
C LYS A 77 30.80 7.09 -23.34
N ASN A 78 30.74 6.98 -22.01
CA ASN A 78 30.92 5.73 -21.29
C ASN A 78 29.58 5.03 -21.01
N LEU A 79 28.45 5.74 -21.07
CA LEU A 79 27.11 5.20 -20.81
C LEU A 79 26.77 3.94 -21.62
N ILE A 80 27.33 3.80 -22.83
CA ILE A 80 27.10 2.62 -23.70
C ILE A 80 27.60 1.33 -23.03
N PHE A 81 28.59 1.43 -22.13
CA PHE A 81 29.17 0.31 -21.40
C PHE A 81 28.58 0.15 -19.99
N PHE A 82 27.66 1.03 -19.60
CA PHE A 82 27.08 1.05 -18.26
C PHE A 82 25.70 0.40 -18.27
N LYS A 83 25.31 -0.21 -17.15
CA LYS A 83 23.95 -0.71 -16.96
C LYS A 83 23.10 0.31 -16.23
N GLU A 84 22.07 0.80 -16.91
CA GLU A 84 21.01 1.58 -16.27
C GLU A 84 20.06 0.68 -15.49
N PHE A 85 19.73 1.07 -14.27
CA PHE A 85 18.61 0.53 -13.50
C PHE A 85 17.44 1.52 -13.53
N SER A 86 16.24 0.97 -13.73
CA SER A 86 14.98 1.71 -13.60
C SER A 86 14.66 1.91 -12.12
N TRP A 87 14.01 3.02 -11.77
CA TRP A 87 13.45 3.22 -10.44
C TRP A 87 12.29 2.25 -10.14
N GLU A 88 11.70 1.64 -11.16
CA GLU A 88 10.63 0.66 -11.00
C GLU A 88 11.07 -0.62 -10.27
N ILE A 89 12.38 -0.87 -10.13
CA ILE A 89 12.87 -2.01 -9.33
C ILE A 89 12.40 -1.96 -7.87
N PHE A 90 12.01 -0.78 -7.39
CA PHE A 90 11.51 -0.58 -6.03
C PHE A 90 9.98 -0.69 -5.93
N PHE A 91 9.26 -0.70 -7.06
CA PHE A 91 7.80 -0.60 -7.09
C PHE A 91 7.17 -1.98 -7.14
N HIS A 92 7.14 -2.61 -5.98
CA HIS A 92 6.49 -3.91 -5.81
C HIS A 92 5.65 -3.94 -4.52
N PHE A 93 4.83 -4.99 -4.38
CA PHE A 93 3.92 -5.15 -3.26
C PHE A 93 4.63 -4.96 -1.90
N ASN A 94 3.96 -4.24 -1.00
CA ASN A 94 4.39 -3.89 0.35
C ASN A 94 5.68 -3.04 0.41
N LYS A 95 6.03 -2.32 -0.67
CA LYS A 95 7.10 -1.33 -0.65
C LYS A 95 6.58 0.07 -0.40
N TRP A 96 7.41 0.82 0.32
CA TRP A 96 7.17 2.19 0.68
C TRP A 96 7.56 3.12 -0.47
N ILE A 97 6.69 4.10 -0.69
CA ILE A 97 6.89 5.14 -1.69
C ILE A 97 6.63 6.51 -1.08
N LYS A 98 7.14 7.53 -1.77
CA LYS A 98 6.85 8.94 -1.56
C LYS A 98 6.24 9.49 -2.84
N VAL A 99 5.15 10.24 -2.71
CA VAL A 99 4.53 10.99 -3.82
C VAL A 99 5.40 12.19 -4.19
N CYS A 100 5.59 12.42 -5.48
CA CYS A 100 6.37 13.55 -6.00
C CYS A 100 5.78 14.91 -5.58
N ASP A 101 6.59 15.95 -5.66
CA ASP A 101 6.14 17.31 -5.44
C ASP A 101 5.19 17.78 -6.55
N GLY A 102 4.19 18.59 -6.19
CA GLY A 102 3.23 19.19 -7.11
C GLY A 102 2.01 18.31 -7.45
N ILE A 103 1.91 17.11 -6.87
CA ILE A 103 0.79 16.21 -7.13
C ILE A 103 -0.44 16.62 -6.31
N PHE A 104 -1.56 16.76 -7.02
CA PHE A 104 -2.89 17.00 -6.51
C PHE A 104 -3.77 15.79 -6.82
N ASP A 105 -4.43 15.26 -5.81
CA ASP A 105 -5.38 14.16 -5.96
C ASP A 105 -6.78 14.78 -6.15
N GLU A 106 -7.34 14.58 -7.35
CA GLU A 106 -8.62 15.17 -7.75
C GLU A 106 -9.80 14.60 -6.97
N ASP A 107 -9.77 13.30 -6.66
CA ASP A 107 -10.82 12.65 -5.89
C ASP A 107 -10.80 13.18 -4.45
N LEU A 108 -9.61 13.21 -3.84
CA LEU A 108 -9.43 13.72 -2.47
C LEU A 108 -9.58 15.25 -2.36
N ASP A 109 -9.54 15.99 -3.47
CA ASP A 109 -9.47 17.45 -3.52
C ASP A 109 -8.34 17.99 -2.62
N TRP A 110 -7.14 17.40 -2.75
CA TRP A 110 -6.02 17.72 -1.86
C TRP A 110 -4.64 17.55 -2.50
N PHE A 111 -3.69 18.41 -2.10
CA PHE A 111 -2.28 18.25 -2.46
C PHE A 111 -1.64 17.12 -1.64
N ILE A 112 -1.33 16.02 -2.31
CA ILE A 112 -0.68 14.83 -1.72
C ILE A 112 0.84 14.83 -1.91
N SER A 113 1.42 15.98 -2.27
CA SER A 113 2.86 16.14 -2.47
C SER A 113 3.66 15.71 -1.24
N GLY A 114 4.61 14.81 -1.42
CA GLY A 114 5.43 14.28 -0.33
C GLY A 114 4.69 13.41 0.68
N PHE A 115 3.47 12.97 0.37
CA PHE A 115 2.82 11.91 1.12
C PHE A 115 3.62 10.61 0.94
N THR A 116 3.60 9.79 1.97
CA THR A 116 4.20 8.45 1.96
C THR A 116 3.11 7.40 2.10
N GLY A 117 3.40 6.21 1.59
CA GLY A 117 2.46 5.09 1.65
C GLY A 117 3.09 3.79 1.18
N LYS A 118 2.31 2.72 1.24
CA LYS A 118 2.69 1.38 0.77
C LYS A 118 1.96 1.03 -0.52
N ILE A 119 2.67 0.42 -1.46
CA ILE A 119 2.03 -0.25 -2.61
C ILE A 119 1.30 -1.48 -2.09
N ILE A 120 -0.03 -1.51 -2.24
CA ILE A 120 -0.89 -2.62 -1.80
C ILE A 120 -1.48 -3.41 -2.97
N ASP A 121 -1.45 -2.86 -4.18
CA ASP A 121 -1.77 -3.58 -5.42
C ASP A 121 -1.16 -2.86 -6.63
N PHE A 122 -1.16 -3.51 -7.78
CA PHE A 122 -0.78 -2.88 -9.05
C PHE A 122 -1.55 -3.48 -10.22
N TYR A 123 -1.88 -2.62 -11.18
CA TYR A 123 -2.60 -2.97 -12.39
C TYR A 123 -1.73 -2.59 -13.57
N SER A 124 -1.39 -3.58 -14.40
CA SER A 124 -0.58 -3.34 -15.60
C SER A 124 -1.35 -3.79 -16.83
N ASN A 125 -1.29 -2.97 -17.87
CA ASN A 125 -1.66 -3.35 -19.23
C ASN A 125 -0.42 -3.23 -20.13
N VAL A 126 -0.59 -3.33 -21.44
CA VAL A 126 0.54 -3.29 -22.40
C VAL A 126 1.23 -1.91 -22.45
N GLU A 127 0.54 -0.84 -22.04
CA GLU A 127 0.97 0.55 -22.23
C GLU A 127 1.24 1.29 -20.91
N SER A 128 0.56 0.93 -19.82
CA SER A 128 0.63 1.63 -18.54
C SER A 128 0.58 0.69 -17.34
N SER A 129 1.19 1.15 -16.25
CA SER A 129 1.08 0.55 -14.92
C SER A 129 0.55 1.58 -13.95
N VAL A 130 -0.36 1.18 -13.08
CA VAL A 130 -0.93 2.01 -12.02
C VAL A 130 -0.79 1.26 -10.70
N PHE A 131 -0.30 1.94 -9.68
CA PHE A 131 -0.09 1.39 -8.35
C PHE A 131 -1.18 1.87 -7.40
N MET A 132 -1.76 0.93 -6.66
CA MET A 132 -2.64 1.25 -5.56
C MET A 132 -1.81 1.51 -4.32
N ILE A 133 -1.88 2.73 -3.80
CA ILE A 133 -1.09 3.18 -2.65
C ILE A 133 -2.00 3.32 -1.45
N ALA A 134 -1.70 2.62 -0.36
CA ALA A 134 -2.28 2.91 0.95
C ALA A 134 -1.45 3.97 1.65
N PHE A 135 -2.04 5.13 1.96
CA PHE A 135 -1.33 6.21 2.62
C PHE A 135 -0.97 5.88 4.07
N SER A 136 0.17 6.40 4.51
CA SER A 136 0.64 6.31 5.88
C SER A 136 -0.23 7.13 6.83
N GLY A 137 -0.30 6.70 8.09
CA GLY A 137 -1.03 7.44 9.12
C GLY A 137 -0.51 8.87 9.27
N ASN A 138 0.81 9.05 9.20
CA ASN A 138 1.45 10.36 9.23
C ASN A 138 1.02 11.24 8.04
N SER A 139 0.91 10.69 6.84
CA SER A 139 0.46 11.47 5.68
C SER A 139 -1.00 11.88 5.78
N LEU A 140 -1.86 10.93 6.15
CA LEU A 140 -3.29 11.20 6.36
C LEU A 140 -3.53 12.23 7.46
N SER A 141 -2.69 12.26 8.50
CA SER A 141 -2.79 13.23 9.60
C SER A 141 -2.57 14.69 9.18
N LYS A 142 -1.99 14.92 7.99
CA LYS A 142 -1.78 16.25 7.42
C LYS A 142 -3.06 16.82 6.79
N ILE A 143 -4.07 15.98 6.53
CA ILE A 143 -5.35 16.41 6.00
C ILE A 143 -6.26 16.79 7.17
N PRO A 144 -6.91 17.96 7.15
CA PRO A 144 -7.88 18.34 8.18
C PRO A 144 -8.99 17.30 8.32
N LEU A 145 -9.31 16.93 9.57
CA LEU A 145 -10.33 15.92 9.87
C LEU A 145 -11.70 16.26 9.24
N GLU A 146 -12.07 17.54 9.23
CA GLU A 146 -13.34 17.98 8.63
C GLU A 146 -13.37 17.79 7.11
N HIS A 147 -12.22 17.93 6.44
CA HIS A 147 -12.10 17.62 4.99
C HIS A 147 -12.29 16.13 4.74
N LEU A 148 -11.62 15.30 5.53
CA LEU A 148 -11.75 13.84 5.45
C LEU A 148 -13.19 13.36 5.69
N LYS A 149 -13.90 13.95 6.66
CA LYS A 149 -15.32 13.67 6.90
C LYS A 149 -16.19 14.06 5.71
N SER A 150 -15.93 15.21 5.10
CA SER A 150 -16.66 15.67 3.90
C SER A 150 -16.49 14.68 2.74
N ASN A 151 -15.25 14.23 2.49
CA ASN A 151 -14.95 13.26 1.43
C ASN A 151 -15.66 11.92 1.65
N ILE A 152 -15.66 11.43 2.88
CA ILE A 152 -16.37 10.19 3.25
C ILE A 152 -17.87 10.31 3.00
N ASN A 153 -18.49 11.45 3.32
CA ASN A 153 -19.90 11.68 3.04
C ASN A 153 -20.21 11.67 1.52
N ASN A 154 -19.20 11.91 0.69
CA ASN A 154 -19.27 11.83 -0.77
C ASN A 154 -18.79 10.48 -1.33
N ASN A 155 -18.59 9.46 -0.49
CA ASN A 155 -18.06 8.14 -0.84
C ASN A 155 -16.64 8.15 -1.44
N ILE A 156 -15.81 9.10 -1.01
CA ILE A 156 -14.41 9.20 -1.44
C ILE A 156 -13.52 8.68 -0.32
N PRO A 157 -12.90 7.49 -0.47
CA PRO A 157 -12.07 6.88 0.57
C PRO A 157 -10.69 7.58 0.62
N PRO A 158 -10.30 8.17 1.77
CA PRO A 158 -9.03 8.91 1.84
C PRO A 158 -7.80 8.02 2.06
N PHE A 159 -8.00 6.73 2.35
CA PHE A 159 -6.93 5.83 2.82
C PHE A 159 -6.06 5.27 1.71
N TYR A 160 -6.53 5.34 0.47
CA TYR A 160 -5.79 4.87 -0.68
C TYR A 160 -6.00 5.75 -1.90
N THR A 161 -5.06 5.68 -2.84
CA THR A 161 -5.12 6.35 -4.13
C THR A 161 -4.50 5.47 -5.21
N PHE A 162 -4.63 5.87 -6.46
CA PHE A 162 -4.05 5.21 -7.63
C PHE A 162 -3.07 6.16 -8.30
N LEU A 163 -1.79 5.75 -8.40
CA LEU A 163 -0.74 6.59 -8.95
C LEU A 163 0.07 5.87 -10.02
N GLU A 164 0.42 6.61 -11.07
CA GLU A 164 1.35 6.16 -12.10
C GLU A 164 2.81 6.20 -11.58
N PRO A 165 3.71 5.37 -12.15
CA PRO A 165 5.09 5.25 -11.69
C PRO A 165 5.89 6.56 -11.69
N ASP A 166 5.58 7.51 -12.56
CA ASP A 166 6.25 8.81 -12.64
C ASP A 166 5.79 9.81 -11.57
N LEU A 167 4.68 9.53 -10.89
CA LEU A 167 4.14 10.34 -9.80
C LEU A 167 4.68 9.93 -8.42
N ILE A 168 5.40 8.81 -8.35
CA ILE A 168 5.93 8.23 -7.12
C ILE A 168 7.44 8.02 -7.18
N MET A 169 8.06 7.94 -6.01
CA MET A 169 9.46 7.62 -5.82
C MET A 169 9.62 6.56 -4.74
N PRO A 170 10.68 5.74 -4.77
CA PRO A 170 10.97 4.83 -3.67
C PRO A 170 11.16 5.61 -2.37
N ASP A 171 10.70 5.02 -1.26
CA ASP A 171 10.98 5.54 0.06
C ASP A 171 11.34 4.42 1.04
N LEU A 172 11.92 4.83 2.16
CA LEU A 172 12.18 3.93 3.26
C LEU A 172 10.92 3.72 4.08
N GLU A 173 10.87 2.55 4.72
CA GLU A 173 9.91 2.32 5.78
C GLU A 173 10.11 3.36 6.91
N PRO A 174 9.02 3.96 7.44
CA PRO A 174 9.12 4.88 8.57
C PRO A 174 9.81 4.21 9.76
N GLU A 175 10.59 5.00 10.50
CA GLU A 175 11.36 4.54 11.65
C GLU A 175 10.51 3.82 12.71
N ASN A 176 9.22 4.19 12.83
CA ASN A 176 8.29 3.55 13.75
C ASN A 176 6.95 3.20 13.05
N VAL A 177 6.97 2.07 12.34
CA VAL A 177 5.81 1.52 11.61
C VAL A 177 4.58 1.37 12.51
N ASN A 178 4.77 0.91 13.75
CA ASN A 178 3.65 0.69 14.68
C ASN A 178 2.94 1.99 15.06
N VAL A 179 3.68 3.08 15.19
CA VAL A 179 3.10 4.40 15.47
C VAL A 179 2.34 4.93 14.27
N ASP A 180 2.88 4.76 13.07
CA ASP A 180 2.21 5.17 11.83
C ASP A 180 0.90 4.40 11.60
N GLU A 181 0.94 3.08 11.78
CA GLU A 181 -0.24 2.22 11.66
C GLU A 181 -1.29 2.56 12.73
N LYS A 182 -0.87 2.83 13.96
CA LYS A 182 -1.78 3.28 15.03
C LYS A 182 -2.45 4.61 14.69
N GLN A 183 -1.73 5.57 14.12
CA GLN A 183 -2.30 6.84 13.67
C GLN A 183 -3.35 6.63 12.59
N ARG A 184 -3.07 5.76 11.61
CA ARG A 184 -4.02 5.40 10.54
C ARG A 184 -5.30 4.80 11.12
N ILE A 185 -5.18 3.90 12.09
CA ILE A 185 -6.31 3.27 12.78
C ILE A 185 -7.12 4.29 13.58
N ASP A 186 -6.46 5.12 14.38
CA ASP A 186 -7.15 6.11 15.20
C ASP A 186 -7.91 7.12 14.33
N LEU A 187 -7.38 7.46 13.16
CA LEU A 187 -8.07 8.29 12.18
C LEU A 187 -9.29 7.58 11.59
N MET A 188 -9.16 6.32 11.17
CA MET A 188 -10.27 5.50 10.67
C MET A 188 -11.41 5.38 11.70
N LEU A 189 -11.09 5.12 12.96
CA LEU A 189 -12.09 4.99 14.02
C LEU A 189 -12.84 6.32 14.25
N LYS A 190 -12.13 7.45 14.19
CA LYS A 190 -12.74 8.79 14.26
C LYS A 190 -13.66 9.07 13.08
N LEU A 191 -13.28 8.67 11.88
CA LEU A 191 -14.03 8.93 10.65
C LEU A 191 -15.28 8.05 10.51
N THR A 192 -15.29 6.89 11.17
CA THR A 192 -16.41 5.93 11.12
C THR A 192 -17.42 6.14 12.25
N ASP A 193 -17.16 7.09 13.16
CA ASP A 193 -17.85 7.27 14.43
C ASP A 193 -17.93 5.95 15.22
N PHE A 194 -16.83 5.19 15.26
CA PHE A 194 -16.80 3.90 15.93
C PHE A 194 -17.05 4.07 17.44
N GLN A 195 -18.21 3.60 17.92
CA GLN A 195 -18.74 3.94 19.24
C GLN A 195 -18.19 3.10 20.40
N ASP A 196 -17.54 1.97 20.13
CA ASP A 196 -16.98 1.13 21.19
C ASP A 196 -15.61 1.64 21.66
N LEU A 197 -15.63 2.78 22.36
CA LEU A 197 -14.44 3.44 22.92
C LEU A 197 -13.68 2.55 23.92
N SER A 198 -14.32 1.50 24.47
CA SER A 198 -13.72 0.58 25.43
C SER A 198 -12.68 -0.36 24.81
N THR A 199 -12.67 -0.48 23.48
CA THR A 199 -11.77 -1.36 22.72
C THR A 199 -10.76 -0.59 21.86
N VAL A 200 -10.92 0.72 21.68
CA VAL A 200 -10.05 1.56 20.80
C VAL A 200 -8.57 1.53 21.19
N GLU A 201 -8.25 1.48 22.49
CA GLU A 201 -6.86 1.37 22.96
C GLU A 201 -6.21 0.01 22.65
N LYS A 202 -7.02 -1.01 22.31
CA LYS A 202 -6.55 -2.38 22.04
C LYS A 202 -6.07 -2.57 20.60
N PHE A 203 -6.51 -1.73 19.65
CA PHE A 203 -6.14 -1.86 18.25
C PHE A 203 -4.77 -1.22 17.98
N LYS A 204 -3.78 -2.04 17.65
CA LYS A 204 -2.42 -1.63 17.29
C LYS A 204 -2.18 -1.69 15.78
N ASN A 205 -2.85 -2.60 15.09
CA ASN A 205 -2.76 -2.80 13.64
C ASN A 205 -4.15 -3.11 13.05
N PHE A 206 -4.27 -3.07 11.72
CA PHE A 206 -5.53 -3.35 11.03
C PHE A 206 -6.06 -4.77 11.29
N SER A 207 -5.17 -5.74 11.43
CA SER A 207 -5.52 -7.12 11.79
C SER A 207 -6.23 -7.22 13.15
N ASP A 208 -5.93 -6.36 14.14
CA ASP A 208 -6.63 -6.35 15.43
C ASP A 208 -8.11 -5.95 15.27
N ILE A 209 -8.40 -5.02 14.35
CA ILE A 209 -9.77 -4.59 14.01
C ILE A 209 -10.54 -5.71 13.33
N LEU A 210 -9.91 -6.41 12.38
CA LEU A 210 -10.55 -7.52 11.67
C LEU A 210 -10.83 -8.69 12.62
N ASN A 211 -9.91 -9.00 13.53
CA ASN A 211 -10.14 -9.97 14.60
C ASN A 211 -11.33 -9.59 15.48
N PHE A 212 -11.42 -8.33 15.90
CA PHE A 212 -12.56 -7.85 16.67
C PHE A 212 -13.88 -8.07 15.94
N TRP A 213 -13.94 -7.80 14.63
CA TRP A 213 -15.14 -8.04 13.84
C TRP A 213 -15.47 -9.52 13.72
N VAL A 214 -14.48 -10.40 13.50
CA VAL A 214 -14.67 -11.85 13.48
C VAL A 214 -15.29 -12.33 14.79
N ASP A 215 -14.71 -11.93 15.92
CA ASP A 215 -15.19 -12.32 17.25
C ASP A 215 -16.60 -11.80 17.50
N LEU A 216 -16.87 -10.55 17.15
CA LEU A 216 -18.18 -9.94 17.32
C LEU A 216 -19.25 -10.61 16.45
N PHE A 217 -18.94 -10.93 15.19
CA PHE A 217 -19.86 -11.68 14.35
C PHE A 217 -20.10 -13.09 14.90
N LYS A 218 -19.06 -13.80 15.34
CA LYS A 218 -19.20 -15.14 15.95
C LYS A 218 -20.08 -15.11 17.21
N GLU A 219 -19.89 -14.11 18.07
CA GLU A 219 -20.71 -13.93 19.28
C GLU A 219 -22.19 -13.70 18.95
N LYS A 220 -22.48 -12.94 17.88
CA LYS A 220 -23.86 -12.61 17.48
C LYS A 220 -24.47 -13.60 16.49
N THR A 221 -23.75 -14.62 16.04
CA THR A 221 -24.26 -15.63 15.11
C THR A 221 -25.18 -16.59 15.86
N VAL A 222 -26.49 -16.46 15.64
CA VAL A 222 -27.50 -17.43 16.08
C VAL A 222 -28.06 -18.10 14.83
N ILE A 223 -27.61 -19.32 14.55
CA ILE A 223 -27.98 -20.08 13.35
C ILE A 223 -29.48 -20.47 13.42
N PRO A 224 -30.24 -20.42 12.31
CA PRO A 224 -29.81 -20.08 10.95
C PRO A 224 -29.92 -18.58 10.63
N ILE A 225 -28.89 -18.02 10.01
CA ILE A 225 -28.91 -16.67 9.43
C ILE A 225 -29.03 -16.80 7.91
N GLU A 226 -30.08 -16.19 7.35
CA GLU A 226 -30.34 -16.19 5.92
C GLU A 226 -29.80 -14.91 5.29
N VAL A 227 -29.03 -15.06 4.22
CA VAL A 227 -28.34 -13.96 3.56
C VAL A 227 -28.63 -13.95 2.07
N ARG A 228 -28.64 -12.76 1.48
CA ARG A 228 -28.60 -12.55 0.03
C ARG A 228 -27.26 -11.95 -0.36
N ILE A 229 -26.71 -12.43 -1.47
CA ILE A 229 -25.43 -11.98 -2.01
C ILE A 229 -25.64 -11.40 -3.39
N ASP A 230 -24.72 -10.55 -3.84
CA ASP A 230 -24.76 -9.97 -5.19
C ASP A 230 -24.44 -11.03 -6.25
N SER A 231 -25.49 -11.75 -6.65
CA SER A 231 -25.46 -12.86 -7.59
C SER A 231 -26.65 -12.73 -8.54
N SER A 232 -26.48 -13.20 -9.77
CA SER A 232 -27.49 -13.05 -10.84
C SER A 232 -28.85 -13.68 -10.51
N ASP A 233 -28.87 -14.65 -9.59
CA ASP A 233 -30.05 -15.44 -9.23
C ASP A 233 -30.75 -14.94 -7.95
N ARG A 234 -30.15 -14.00 -7.19
CA ARG A 234 -30.66 -13.51 -5.88
C ARG A 234 -31.04 -14.65 -4.92
N SER A 235 -30.33 -15.77 -5.01
CA SER A 235 -30.55 -16.92 -4.15
C SER A 235 -30.39 -16.56 -2.67
N ILE A 236 -31.19 -17.20 -1.81
CA ILE A 236 -31.04 -17.10 -0.35
C ILE A 236 -30.06 -18.20 0.07
N TYR A 237 -29.04 -17.80 0.82
CA TYR A 237 -28.03 -18.69 1.37
C TYR A 237 -28.15 -18.73 2.89
N GLN A 238 -27.71 -19.83 3.49
CA GLN A 238 -27.55 -19.93 4.93
C GLN A 238 -26.10 -19.63 5.31
N LEU A 239 -25.90 -18.62 6.16
CA LEU A 239 -24.61 -18.39 6.82
C LEU A 239 -24.38 -19.49 7.86
N ILE A 240 -23.27 -20.21 7.72
CA ILE A 240 -22.96 -21.35 8.58
C ILE A 240 -21.65 -21.20 9.36
N ASP A 241 -20.71 -20.38 8.87
CA ASP A 241 -19.45 -20.13 9.56
C ASP A 241 -18.82 -18.78 9.18
N ILE A 242 -17.89 -18.31 9.99
CA ILE A 242 -17.08 -17.09 9.82
C ILE A 242 -15.62 -17.47 10.10
N PRO A 243 -14.95 -18.13 9.15
CA PRO A 243 -13.77 -18.91 9.47
C PRO A 243 -12.51 -18.06 9.69
N TYR A 244 -12.35 -16.95 8.95
CA TYR A 244 -11.11 -16.15 8.95
C TYR A 244 -11.35 -14.71 8.44
N PHE A 245 -10.26 -13.94 8.35
CA PHE A 245 -10.19 -12.64 7.68
C PHE A 245 -8.89 -12.52 6.89
N ASP A 246 -8.82 -11.53 5.98
CA ASP A 246 -7.58 -11.04 5.39
C ASP A 246 -7.60 -9.51 5.25
N GLU A 247 -6.44 -8.89 5.09
CA GLU A 247 -6.32 -7.41 5.07
C GLU A 247 -6.80 -6.74 3.77
N ARG A 248 -7.03 -7.51 2.70
CA ARG A 248 -7.49 -7.02 1.40
C ARG A 248 -9.02 -7.04 1.30
N PHE A 249 -9.67 -8.12 1.73
CA PHE A 249 -11.12 -8.31 1.60
C PHE A 249 -11.87 -8.30 2.94
N GLY A 250 -11.15 -8.25 4.06
CA GLY A 250 -11.73 -8.19 5.39
C GLY A 250 -12.16 -9.56 5.89
N VAL A 251 -13.31 -9.62 6.57
CA VAL A 251 -13.83 -10.81 7.23
C VAL A 251 -14.52 -11.69 6.19
N TRP A 252 -14.26 -12.99 6.24
CA TRP A 252 -14.87 -13.99 5.36
C TRP A 252 -15.94 -14.79 6.08
N CYS A 253 -16.89 -15.28 5.30
CA CYS A 253 -17.95 -16.16 5.76
C CYS A 253 -18.18 -17.33 4.81
N THR A 254 -18.69 -18.42 5.36
CA THR A 254 -19.09 -19.61 4.62
C THR A 254 -20.60 -19.68 4.54
N LEU A 255 -21.10 -19.81 3.32
CA LEU A 255 -22.50 -19.90 2.98
C LEU A 255 -22.86 -21.30 2.47
N LEU A 256 -24.09 -21.73 2.73
CA LEU A 256 -24.65 -22.99 2.27
C LEU A 256 -25.92 -22.75 1.46
N SER A 257 -25.97 -23.28 0.25
CA SER A 257 -27.19 -23.39 -0.57
C SER A 257 -27.16 -24.67 -1.39
N ASP A 258 -28.24 -25.44 -1.41
CA ASP A 258 -28.35 -26.70 -2.15
C ASP A 258 -27.15 -27.66 -1.99
N LYS A 259 -26.64 -27.78 -0.76
CA LYS A 259 -25.44 -28.57 -0.37
C LYS A 259 -24.11 -28.07 -0.96
N LYS A 260 -24.08 -26.90 -1.58
CA LYS A 260 -22.86 -26.23 -2.02
C LYS A 260 -22.41 -25.23 -0.95
N TYR A 261 -21.13 -25.34 -0.61
CA TYR A 261 -20.43 -24.41 0.26
C TYR A 261 -19.81 -23.32 -0.60
N LEU A 262 -19.92 -22.08 -0.15
CA LEU A 262 -19.37 -20.91 -0.82
C LEU A 262 -18.75 -19.98 0.21
N ASP A 263 -17.45 -19.72 0.09
CA ASP A 263 -16.77 -18.72 0.90
C ASP A 263 -16.77 -17.37 0.18
N ILE A 264 -17.24 -16.33 0.87
CA ILE A 264 -17.22 -14.95 0.37
C ILE A 264 -16.79 -13.96 1.45
N PRO A 265 -16.26 -12.79 1.06
CA PRO A 265 -16.13 -11.66 1.98
C PRO A 265 -17.50 -11.22 2.49
N MET A 266 -17.57 -10.86 3.78
CA MET A 266 -18.76 -10.31 4.41
C MET A 266 -19.23 -9.02 3.71
N THR A 267 -18.32 -8.26 3.10
CA THR A 267 -18.64 -7.08 2.29
C THR A 267 -19.48 -7.38 1.04
N LYS A 268 -19.57 -8.63 0.59
CA LYS A 268 -20.39 -9.06 -0.56
C LYS A 268 -21.84 -9.44 -0.18
N ILE A 269 -22.18 -9.48 1.10
CA ILE A 269 -23.55 -9.74 1.55
C ILE A 269 -24.39 -8.46 1.34
N LEU A 270 -25.50 -8.58 0.61
CA LEU A 270 -26.40 -7.46 0.34
C LEU A 270 -27.42 -7.24 1.47
N GLU A 271 -27.95 -8.34 2.01
CA GLU A 271 -29.06 -8.29 2.94
C GLU A 271 -29.06 -9.53 3.84
N ILE A 272 -29.50 -9.34 5.08
CA ILE A 272 -29.81 -10.42 6.00
C ILE A 272 -31.31 -10.42 6.27
N THR A 273 -31.99 -11.47 5.84
CA THR A 273 -33.45 -11.49 5.71
C THR A 273 -34.17 -11.79 7.03
N ASN A 274 -33.52 -12.51 7.94
CA ASN A 274 -34.17 -13.09 9.12
C ASN A 274 -33.58 -12.66 10.48
N ASN A 275 -32.51 -11.84 10.50
CA ASN A 275 -31.86 -11.41 11.74
C ASN A 275 -31.47 -9.93 11.70
N LYS A 276 -32.34 -9.07 12.28
CA LYS A 276 -32.15 -7.61 12.31
C LYS A 276 -30.89 -7.17 13.07
N ILE A 277 -30.55 -7.85 14.16
CA ILE A 277 -29.38 -7.50 14.98
C ILE A 277 -28.11 -7.73 14.16
N PHE A 278 -28.01 -8.89 13.52
CA PHE A 278 -26.89 -9.22 12.67
C PHE A 278 -26.85 -8.33 11.41
N ASN A 279 -28.00 -7.99 10.83
CA ASN A 279 -28.08 -7.03 9.72
C ASN A 279 -27.46 -5.67 10.09
N ASN A 280 -27.82 -5.12 11.26
CA ASN A 280 -27.23 -3.88 11.74
C ASN A 280 -25.71 -4.00 11.98
N LEU A 281 -25.27 -5.14 12.50
CA LEU A 281 -23.85 -5.43 12.70
C LEU A 281 -23.09 -5.45 11.36
N LEU A 282 -23.64 -6.13 10.35
CA LEU A 282 -23.10 -6.17 9.00
C LEU A 282 -23.04 -4.78 8.37
N MET A 283 -24.09 -3.97 8.48
CA MET A 283 -24.12 -2.61 7.94
C MET A 283 -23.03 -1.73 8.57
N ASN A 284 -22.82 -1.83 9.88
CA ASN A 284 -21.75 -1.09 10.56
C ASN A 284 -20.36 -1.53 10.09
N TYR A 285 -20.15 -2.84 9.95
CA TYR A 285 -18.93 -3.41 9.40
C TYR A 285 -18.67 -2.92 7.98
N GLN A 286 -19.67 -3.00 7.10
CA GLN A 286 -19.56 -2.56 5.70
C GLN A 286 -19.28 -1.07 5.58
N LYS A 287 -19.93 -0.23 6.40
CA LYS A 287 -19.63 1.21 6.46
C LYS A 287 -18.15 1.44 6.77
N MET A 288 -17.61 0.75 7.76
CA MET A 288 -16.21 0.88 8.15
C MET A 288 -15.26 0.38 7.05
N MET A 289 -15.51 -0.81 6.51
CA MET A 289 -14.64 -1.43 5.51
C MET A 289 -14.65 -0.73 4.16
N SER A 290 -15.78 -0.13 3.76
CA SER A 290 -15.88 0.63 2.50
C SER A 290 -14.90 1.80 2.41
N LEU A 291 -14.39 2.25 3.56
CA LEU A 291 -13.42 3.34 3.64
C LEU A 291 -11.97 2.83 3.64
N THR A 292 -11.74 1.63 4.15
CA THR A 292 -10.39 1.14 4.44
C THR A 292 -9.91 0.08 3.47
N LEU A 293 -10.85 -0.71 2.93
CA LEU A 293 -10.55 -1.73 1.95
C LEU A 293 -10.62 -1.15 0.54
N PRO A 294 -9.72 -1.58 -0.36
CA PRO A 294 -9.88 -1.40 -1.79
C PRO A 294 -11.26 -1.89 -2.27
N ASN A 295 -12.03 -1.05 -2.96
CA ASN A 295 -13.29 -1.45 -3.61
C ASN A 295 -13.07 -2.05 -5.00
#